data_AF-A0A3A0VKX2-F1
#
_entry.id   AF-A0A3A0VKX2-F1
#
_cell.length_a   1.000
_cell.length_b   1.000
_cell.length_c   1.000
_cell.angle_alpha   90.00
_cell.angle_beta   90.00
_cell.angle_gamma   90.00
#
_symmetry.space_group_name_H-M   'P 1'
#
loop_
_entity.id
_entity.type
_entity.pdbx_description
1 polymer ?
#
loop_
_entity_poly.entity_id
_entity_poly.type
_entity_poly.pdbx_seq_one_letter_code
_entity_poly.pdbx_strand_id
1 'polypeptide(L)'
;MSMFEKLFHKKSNDGDNQKDSSNRYIYSSSSKLTPNEAQEYWVKMAQKIVVGTMKSVEHTAERIFILISFEDKASTIDIFFQMNGQLRMWNDLDNEDYKRTISQNLITQAPNLVKQVNCLYDSVNMSRIAYSQIQFEFESKTWYLHDITEDSVEAQLDKEPAFLKWFDDVARSVESLPLDSKEKVTWGPFKPEEY
;
A
#
# COMPACT_ATOMS: atom_id res chain seq x y z
N MET A 1 -2.73 16.04 -18.50
CA MET A 1 -3.85 16.05 -17.54
C MET A 1 -3.64 14.94 -16.54
N SER A 2 -3.53 15.31 -15.27
CA SER A 2 -3.14 14.42 -14.18
C SER A 2 -4.32 13.56 -13.74
N MET A 3 -4.05 12.34 -13.24
CA MET A 3 -5.08 11.43 -12.69
C MET A 3 -5.84 12.06 -11.50
N PHE A 4 -5.24 13.07 -10.86
CA PHE A 4 -5.86 13.94 -9.86
C PHE A 4 -7.04 14.74 -10.41
N GLU A 5 -6.90 15.37 -11.57
CA GLU A 5 -7.97 16.21 -12.14
C GLU A 5 -9.22 15.39 -12.47
N LYS A 6 -9.04 14.11 -12.84
CA LYS A 6 -10.15 13.19 -13.13
C LYS A 6 -10.96 12.76 -11.91
N LEU A 7 -10.37 12.73 -10.72
CA LEU A 7 -11.10 12.47 -9.47
C LEU A 7 -11.97 13.68 -9.07
N PHE A 8 -11.58 14.89 -9.46
CA PHE A 8 -12.28 16.14 -9.16
C PHE A 8 -13.15 16.70 -10.30
N HIS A 9 -13.16 16.06 -11.47
CA HIS A 9 -14.05 16.42 -12.59
C HIS A 9 -14.96 15.25 -12.95
N LYS A 10 -16.11 15.17 -12.29
CA LYS A 10 -17.23 14.37 -12.78
C LYS A 10 -17.82 15.08 -14.00
N LYS A 11 -17.64 14.48 -15.18
CA LYS A 11 -18.23 14.88 -16.48
C LYS A 11 -19.71 15.25 -16.34
N SER A 12 -20.07 16.49 -16.65
CA SER A 12 -21.42 16.87 -17.05
C SER A 12 -21.67 16.29 -18.44
N ASN A 13 -22.67 15.43 -18.54
CA ASN A 13 -23.23 15.02 -19.82
C ASN A 13 -24.42 15.97 -20.04
N ASP A 14 -24.24 16.99 -20.88
CA ASP A 14 -25.32 17.90 -21.26
C ASP A 14 -26.28 17.13 -22.18
N GLY A 15 -27.44 16.82 -21.63
CA GLY A 15 -28.66 16.53 -22.36
C GLY A 15 -29.70 17.54 -21.91
N ASP A 16 -29.99 18.51 -22.78
CA ASP A 16 -31.06 19.50 -22.61
C ASP A 16 -32.42 18.82 -22.39
N ASN A 17 -33.14 19.23 -21.33
CA ASN A 17 -34.53 19.68 -21.39
C ASN A 17 -35.08 20.04 -19.99
N GLN A 18 -35.07 21.34 -19.72
CA GLN A 18 -36.19 22.18 -19.28
C GLN A 18 -37.17 21.71 -18.17
N LYS A 19 -37.21 22.57 -17.13
CA LYS A 19 -38.36 23.11 -16.34
C LYS A 19 -38.57 22.68 -14.88
N ASP A 20 -38.72 23.76 -14.10
CA ASP A 20 -39.51 23.94 -12.88
C ASP A 20 -38.98 23.47 -11.52
N SER A 21 -38.37 24.47 -10.85
CA SER A 21 -38.75 24.99 -9.53
C SER A 21 -38.74 24.04 -8.32
N SER A 22 -38.06 24.53 -7.28
CA SER A 22 -38.14 24.10 -5.87
C SER A 22 -37.26 22.91 -5.44
N ASN A 23 -35.95 23.06 -5.59
CA ASN A 23 -35.10 22.89 -4.42
C ASN A 23 -33.77 23.59 -4.66
N ARG A 24 -33.51 24.66 -3.91
CA ARG A 24 -32.16 25.18 -3.75
C ARG A 24 -31.37 24.13 -2.98
N TYR A 25 -30.90 23.10 -3.68
CA TYR A 25 -29.71 22.40 -3.25
C TYR A 25 -28.59 23.42 -3.39
N ILE A 26 -28.33 24.11 -2.29
CA ILE A 26 -27.08 24.82 -2.08
C ILE A 26 -26.01 23.76 -2.33
N TYR A 27 -25.43 23.79 -3.54
CA TYR A 27 -24.22 23.08 -3.86
C TYR A 27 -23.14 23.78 -3.02
N SER A 28 -23.04 23.36 -1.76
CA SER A 28 -21.95 23.80 -0.90
C SER A 28 -20.73 23.08 -1.44
N SER A 29 -19.95 23.79 -2.25
CA SER A 29 -18.61 23.43 -2.74
C SER A 29 -17.60 23.37 -1.58
N SER A 30 -17.97 22.73 -0.48
CA SER A 30 -17.30 22.76 0.82
C SER A 30 -17.11 21.37 1.42
N SER A 31 -17.17 20.29 0.63
CA SER A 31 -16.69 19.01 1.13
C SER A 31 -15.17 19.07 1.20
N LYS A 32 -14.65 19.64 2.28
CA LYS A 32 -13.26 19.42 2.68
C LYS A 32 -13.10 17.91 2.81
N LEU A 33 -12.08 17.35 2.17
CA LEU A 33 -11.72 15.95 2.34
C LEU A 33 -11.59 15.66 3.84
N THR A 34 -12.10 14.52 4.27
CA THR A 34 -12.02 14.07 5.66
C THR A 34 -10.80 13.16 5.87
N PRO A 35 -10.29 13.05 7.11
CA PRO A 35 -9.26 12.06 7.45
C PRO A 35 -9.62 10.63 7.02
N ASN A 36 -10.89 10.23 7.17
CA ASN A 36 -11.36 8.91 6.75
C ASN A 36 -11.26 8.71 5.24
N GLU A 37 -11.66 9.71 4.44
CA GLU A 37 -11.54 9.63 2.98
C GLU A 37 -10.07 9.59 2.53
N ALA A 38 -9.17 10.26 3.26
CA ALA A 38 -7.72 10.17 3.01
C ALA A 38 -7.17 8.76 3.30
N GLN A 39 -7.56 8.16 4.43
CA GLN A 39 -7.20 6.78 4.76
C GLN A 39 -7.81 5.78 3.76
N GLU A 40 -9.08 5.93 3.36
CA GLU A 40 -9.72 5.08 2.35
C GLU A 40 -9.02 5.15 1.00
N TYR A 41 -8.58 6.36 0.60
CA TYR A 41 -7.76 6.54 -0.58
C TYR A 41 -6.44 5.76 -0.46
N TRP A 42 -5.75 5.87 0.68
CA TRP A 42 -4.52 5.12 0.92
C TRP A 42 -4.76 3.61 0.82
N VAL A 43 -5.75 3.07 1.52
CA VAL A 43 -6.14 1.64 1.48
C VAL A 43 -6.38 1.18 0.04
N LYS A 44 -7.06 1.99 -0.78
CA LYS A 44 -7.30 1.70 -2.20
C LYS A 44 -6.01 1.68 -3.02
N MET A 45 -5.05 2.55 -2.72
CA MET A 45 -3.75 2.56 -3.37
C MET A 45 -2.91 1.34 -2.96
N ALA A 46 -2.87 1.02 -1.67
CA ALA A 46 -2.24 -0.20 -1.15
C ALA A 46 -2.81 -1.46 -1.84
N GLN A 47 -4.13 -1.56 -1.97
CA GLN A 47 -4.78 -2.67 -2.67
C GLN A 47 -4.35 -2.78 -4.14
N LYS A 48 -4.15 -1.66 -4.85
CA LYS A 48 -3.64 -1.69 -6.23
C LYS A 48 -2.22 -2.24 -6.29
N ILE A 49 -1.37 -1.90 -5.31
CA ILE A 49 0.01 -2.42 -5.22
C ILE A 49 -0.04 -3.93 -5.00
N VAL A 50 -0.89 -4.42 -4.09
CA VAL A 50 -1.11 -5.86 -3.88
C VAL A 50 -1.50 -6.55 -5.18
N VAL A 51 -2.54 -6.05 -5.87
CA VAL A 51 -3.01 -6.64 -7.13
C VAL A 51 -1.93 -6.60 -8.21
N GLY A 52 -1.16 -5.51 -8.31
CA GLY A 52 -0.06 -5.40 -9.26
C GLY A 52 1.06 -6.39 -8.95
N THR A 53 1.38 -6.58 -7.67
CA THR A 53 2.40 -7.53 -7.20
C THR A 53 1.95 -8.97 -7.46
N MET A 54 0.71 -9.32 -7.15
CA MET A 54 0.14 -10.65 -7.45
C MET A 54 0.22 -11.00 -8.93
N LYS A 55 -0.14 -10.05 -9.79
CA LYS A 55 -0.12 -10.23 -11.25
C LYS A 55 1.29 -10.36 -11.83
N SER A 56 2.31 -9.92 -11.11
CA SER A 56 3.69 -9.93 -11.60
C SER A 56 4.38 -11.30 -11.52
N VAL A 57 3.81 -12.26 -10.79
CA VAL A 57 4.43 -13.57 -10.52
C VAL A 57 3.55 -14.77 -10.91
N GLU A 58 2.52 -14.57 -11.75
CA GLU A 58 1.67 -15.62 -12.35
C GLU A 58 1.23 -16.77 -11.40
N HIS A 59 0.86 -16.45 -10.14
CA HIS A 59 0.44 -17.43 -9.11
C HIS A 59 1.53 -18.41 -8.65
N THR A 60 2.80 -18.11 -8.89
CA THR A 60 3.94 -18.92 -8.40
C THR A 60 4.27 -18.67 -6.93
N ALA A 61 3.73 -17.60 -6.34
CA ALA A 61 3.92 -17.25 -4.95
C ALA A 61 2.81 -17.83 -4.06
N GLU A 62 3.20 -18.26 -2.88
CA GLU A 62 2.34 -18.66 -1.76
C GLU A 62 1.89 -17.42 -0.99
N ARG A 63 2.85 -16.56 -0.63
CA ARG A 63 2.62 -15.29 0.08
C ARG A 63 3.40 -14.14 -0.53
N ILE A 64 2.90 -12.93 -0.35
CA ILE A 64 3.57 -11.67 -0.70
C ILE A 64 3.70 -10.81 0.55
N PHE A 65 4.86 -10.18 0.68
CA PHE A 65 5.14 -9.17 1.69
C PHE A 65 5.71 -7.92 1.02
N ILE A 66 5.24 -6.75 1.45
CA ILE A 66 5.62 -5.46 0.87
C ILE A 66 5.93 -4.48 2.00
N LEU A 67 7.13 -3.90 1.99
CA LEU A 67 7.45 -2.70 2.76
C LEU A 67 7.34 -1.49 1.86
N ILE A 68 6.71 -0.42 2.33
CA ILE A 68 6.70 0.88 1.66
C ILE A 68 7.29 1.90 2.62
N SER A 69 8.37 2.55 2.22
CA SER A 69 8.93 3.69 2.94
C SER A 69 8.37 4.98 2.35
N PHE A 70 7.82 5.82 3.22
CA PHE A 70 7.16 7.08 2.85
C PHE A 70 8.08 8.30 2.97
N GLU A 71 9.38 8.09 3.04
CA GLU A 71 10.37 9.17 3.08
C GLU A 71 10.35 9.97 1.77
N ASP A 72 10.07 11.27 1.83
CA ASP A 72 9.83 12.14 0.66
C ASP A 72 10.95 12.10 -0.41
N LYS A 73 12.20 11.86 0.01
CA LYS A 73 13.38 11.88 -0.89
C LYS A 73 13.96 10.50 -1.19
N ALA A 74 13.55 9.47 -0.45
CA ALA A 74 14.12 8.13 -0.51
C ALA A 74 13.05 7.02 -0.41
N SER A 75 11.82 7.33 -0.83
CA SER A 75 10.69 6.40 -0.84
C SER A 75 11.03 5.14 -1.62
N THR A 76 10.74 3.98 -1.03
CA THR A 76 10.91 2.67 -1.68
C THR A 76 9.66 1.83 -1.55
N ILE A 77 9.54 0.86 -2.45
CA ILE A 77 8.66 -0.29 -2.31
C ILE A 77 9.59 -1.50 -2.35
N ASP A 78 9.69 -2.23 -1.26
CA ASP A 78 10.52 -3.43 -1.14
C ASP A 78 9.60 -4.64 -1.05
N ILE A 79 9.79 -5.61 -1.94
CA ILE A 79 8.88 -6.75 -2.10
C ILE A 79 9.65 -8.05 -1.93
N PHE A 80 9.08 -8.97 -1.16
CA PHE A 80 9.56 -10.35 -1.09
C PHE A 80 8.40 -11.34 -1.12
N PHE A 81 8.69 -12.51 -1.68
CA PHE A 81 7.73 -13.56 -1.97
C PHE A 81 8.09 -14.82 -1.21
N GLN A 82 7.09 -15.52 -0.71
CA GLN A 82 7.26 -16.92 -0.34
C GLN A 82 6.94 -17.77 -1.57
N MET A 83 7.90 -18.56 -2.04
CA MET A 83 7.78 -19.47 -3.18
C MET A 83 8.41 -20.81 -2.82
N ASN A 84 7.64 -21.90 -2.93
CA ASN A 84 8.09 -23.24 -2.54
C ASN A 84 8.64 -23.29 -1.11
N GLY A 85 7.94 -22.64 -0.16
CA GLY A 85 8.36 -22.55 1.24
C GLY A 85 9.59 -21.67 1.51
N GLN A 86 10.16 -20.99 0.52
CA GLN A 86 11.33 -20.12 0.68
C GLN A 86 11.00 -18.65 0.44
N LEU A 87 11.56 -17.77 1.27
CA LEU A 87 11.43 -16.33 1.11
C LEU A 87 12.49 -15.80 0.12
N ARG A 88 12.08 -15.00 -0.86
CA ARG A 88 12.96 -14.41 -1.89
C ARG A 88 12.61 -12.96 -2.13
N MET A 89 13.62 -12.09 -2.20
CA MET A 89 13.40 -10.70 -2.63
C MET A 89 13.08 -10.64 -4.13
N TRP A 90 12.34 -9.62 -4.54
CA TRP A 90 11.89 -9.50 -5.93
C TRP A 90 13.05 -9.46 -6.93
N ASN A 91 14.17 -8.83 -6.57
CA ASN A 91 15.38 -8.71 -7.40
C ASN A 91 16.23 -10.00 -7.44
N ASP A 92 15.97 -10.93 -6.53
CA ASP A 92 16.61 -12.25 -6.45
C ASP A 92 15.77 -13.36 -7.11
N LEU A 93 14.65 -13.01 -7.77
CA LEU A 93 13.86 -13.96 -8.53
C LEU A 93 14.64 -14.49 -9.75
N ASP A 94 14.47 -15.77 -10.04
CA ASP A 94 15.12 -16.44 -11.18
C ASP A 94 14.57 -15.94 -12.53
N ASN A 95 13.30 -15.51 -12.56
CA ASN A 95 12.63 -15.05 -13.76
C ASN A 95 12.88 -13.55 -14.02
N GLU A 96 13.66 -13.24 -15.05
CA GLU A 96 13.98 -11.86 -15.47
C GLU A 96 12.74 -11.04 -15.89
N ASP A 97 11.71 -11.69 -16.45
CA ASP A 97 10.49 -10.99 -16.83
C ASP A 97 9.69 -10.54 -15.61
N TYR A 98 9.68 -11.34 -14.54
CA TYR A 98 9.09 -10.95 -13.26
C TYR A 98 9.84 -9.76 -12.68
N LYS A 99 11.18 -9.82 -12.63
CA LYS A 99 12.03 -8.72 -12.14
C LYS A 99 11.79 -7.42 -12.89
N ARG A 100 11.78 -7.48 -14.22
CA ARG A 100 11.51 -6.34 -15.09
C ARG A 100 10.11 -5.77 -14.84
N THR A 101 9.09 -6.61 -14.78
CA THR A 101 7.70 -6.21 -14.56
C THR A 101 7.53 -5.53 -13.20
N ILE A 102 8.08 -6.12 -12.14
CA ILE A 102 8.04 -5.57 -10.78
C ILE A 102 8.76 -4.23 -10.73
N SER A 103 9.99 -4.16 -11.22
CA SER A 103 10.78 -2.93 -11.25
C SER A 103 10.02 -1.81 -11.97
N GLN A 104 9.58 -2.05 -13.20
CA GLN A 104 8.97 -1.03 -14.06
C GLN A 104 7.58 -0.60 -13.59
N ASN A 105 6.77 -1.51 -13.05
CA ASN A 105 5.37 -1.25 -12.75
C ASN A 105 5.07 -1.04 -11.27
N LEU A 106 5.98 -1.39 -10.36
CA LEU A 106 5.74 -1.27 -8.91
C LEU A 106 6.80 -0.39 -8.26
N ILE A 107 8.07 -0.80 -8.35
CA ILE A 107 9.17 -0.14 -7.63
C ILE A 107 9.32 1.32 -8.05
N THR A 108 9.31 1.59 -9.36
CA THR A 108 9.41 2.97 -9.91
C THR A 108 8.23 3.88 -9.51
N GLN A 109 7.10 3.32 -9.06
CA GLN A 109 5.95 4.12 -8.65
C GLN A 109 6.08 4.72 -7.25
N ALA A 110 7.03 4.26 -6.43
CA ALA A 110 7.15 4.66 -5.03
C ALA A 110 7.16 6.19 -4.83
N PRO A 111 7.97 6.99 -5.55
CA PRO A 111 8.03 8.44 -5.32
C PRO A 111 6.71 9.16 -5.62
N ASN A 112 6.02 8.73 -6.67
CA ASN A 112 4.74 9.32 -7.04
C ASN A 112 3.66 8.89 -6.03
N LEU A 113 3.57 7.62 -5.69
CA LEU A 113 2.63 7.11 -4.69
C LEU A 113 2.76 7.85 -3.36
N VAL A 114 3.97 7.92 -2.81
CA VAL A 114 4.25 8.54 -1.51
C VAL A 114 3.88 10.02 -1.53
N LYS A 115 4.30 10.75 -2.56
CA LYS A 115 3.94 12.17 -2.72
C LYS A 115 2.43 12.39 -2.70
N GLN A 116 1.68 11.53 -3.39
CA GLN A 116 0.22 11.64 -3.47
C GLN A 116 -0.44 11.44 -2.12
N VAL A 117 -0.03 10.41 -1.38
CA VAL A 117 -0.56 10.10 -0.05
C VAL A 117 -0.16 11.17 0.95
N ASN A 118 1.11 11.59 0.98
CA ASN A 118 1.59 12.65 1.88
C ASN A 118 0.83 13.96 1.65
N CYS A 119 0.68 14.42 0.40
CA CYS A 119 -0.11 15.62 0.11
C CYS A 119 -1.57 15.49 0.57
N LEU A 120 -2.15 14.28 0.51
CA LEU A 120 -3.51 14.04 0.95
C LEU A 120 -3.62 14.13 2.48
N TYR A 121 -2.70 13.48 3.19
CA TYR A 121 -2.64 13.47 4.65
C TYR A 121 -2.38 14.87 5.21
N ASP A 122 -1.49 15.63 4.58
CA ASP A 122 -1.23 17.03 4.91
C ASP A 122 -2.49 17.89 4.76
N SER A 123 -3.29 17.66 3.71
CA SER A 123 -4.50 18.45 3.42
C SER A 123 -5.61 18.30 4.45
N VAL A 124 -5.54 17.23 5.26
CA VAL A 124 -6.51 16.90 6.32
C VAL A 124 -5.86 16.86 7.71
N ASN A 125 -4.63 17.38 7.84
CA ASN A 125 -3.85 17.45 9.09
C ASN A 125 -3.68 16.10 9.80
N MET A 126 -3.47 15.02 9.04
CA MET A 126 -3.10 13.71 9.60
C MET A 126 -1.59 13.58 9.76
N SER A 127 -1.15 12.82 10.76
CA SER A 127 0.23 12.34 10.85
C SER A 127 0.53 11.50 9.62
N ARG A 128 1.63 11.79 8.91
CA ARG A 128 2.03 11.03 7.72
C ARG A 128 2.42 9.61 8.10
N ILE A 129 2.37 8.72 7.12
CA ILE A 129 2.90 7.37 7.24
C ILE A 129 4.42 7.47 7.16
N ALA A 130 5.15 6.79 8.05
CA ALA A 130 6.59 6.57 7.92
C ALA A 130 6.87 5.29 7.12
N TYR A 131 6.18 4.21 7.49
CA TYR A 131 6.26 2.92 6.82
C TYR A 131 4.88 2.28 6.70
N SER A 132 4.67 1.52 5.64
CA SER A 132 3.51 0.64 5.54
C SER A 132 3.95 -0.78 5.19
N GLN A 133 3.40 -1.74 5.92
CA GLN A 133 3.64 -3.16 5.74
C GLN A 133 2.38 -3.82 5.23
N ILE A 134 2.52 -4.56 4.13
CA ILE A 134 1.41 -5.28 3.50
C ILE A 134 1.74 -6.76 3.41
N GLN A 135 0.75 -7.59 3.71
CA GLN A 135 0.82 -9.05 3.56
C GLN A 135 -0.33 -9.52 2.70
N PHE A 136 -0.09 -10.50 1.82
CA PHE A 136 -1.13 -11.15 1.02
C PHE A 136 -0.90 -12.66 0.97
N GLU A 137 -1.96 -13.42 1.20
CA GLU A 137 -2.00 -14.89 1.17
C GLU A 137 -2.80 -15.37 -0.05
N PHE A 138 -2.20 -16.18 -0.92
CA PHE A 138 -2.86 -16.59 -2.17
C PHE A 138 -4.02 -17.56 -1.95
N GLU A 139 -3.86 -18.54 -1.06
CA GLU A 139 -4.85 -19.60 -0.85
C GLU A 139 -6.13 -19.02 -0.22
N SER A 140 -5.99 -18.27 0.88
CA SER A 140 -7.12 -17.66 1.57
C SER A 140 -7.63 -16.37 0.92
N LYS A 141 -6.83 -15.77 0.02
CA LYS A 141 -7.06 -14.45 -0.61
C LYS A 141 -7.18 -13.32 0.41
N THR A 142 -6.62 -13.52 1.60
CA THR A 142 -6.64 -12.53 2.67
C THR A 142 -5.45 -11.61 2.52
N TRP A 143 -5.66 -10.34 2.84
CA TRP A 143 -4.59 -9.35 2.87
C TRP A 143 -4.67 -8.50 4.12
N TYR A 144 -3.52 -8.03 4.57
CA TYR A 144 -3.37 -7.23 5.78
C TYR A 144 -2.56 -5.99 5.46
N LEU A 145 -2.93 -4.88 6.09
CA LEU A 145 -2.26 -3.60 6.02
C LEU A 145 -1.92 -3.17 7.45
N HIS A 146 -0.69 -2.75 7.67
CA HIS A 146 -0.23 -2.18 8.92
C HIS A 146 0.58 -0.91 8.62
N ASP A 147 0.04 0.24 9.03
CA ASP A 147 0.68 1.54 8.83
C ASP A 147 1.35 1.98 10.14
N ILE A 148 2.58 2.48 10.01
CA ILE A 148 3.39 3.08 11.07
C ILE A 148 3.48 4.57 10.76
N THR A 149 2.97 5.42 11.63
CA THR A 149 2.92 6.88 11.42
C THR A 149 4.19 7.55 11.95
N GLU A 150 4.54 8.73 11.42
CA GLU A 150 5.77 9.47 11.77
C GLU A 150 5.88 9.84 13.27
N ASP A 151 4.76 9.93 13.97
CA ASP A 151 4.67 10.20 15.41
C ASP A 151 4.83 8.96 16.30
N SER A 152 4.97 7.77 15.71
CA SER A 152 5.23 6.53 16.45
C SER A 152 6.71 6.38 16.85
N VAL A 153 6.98 5.55 17.86
CA VAL A 153 8.36 5.25 18.28
C VAL A 153 9.05 4.38 17.22
N GLU A 154 8.28 3.50 16.60
CA GLU A 154 8.69 2.58 15.54
C GLU A 154 9.17 3.31 14.29
N ALA A 155 8.66 4.52 14.02
CA ALA A 155 9.16 5.38 12.94
C ALA A 155 10.60 5.85 13.15
N GLN A 156 11.12 5.80 14.39
CA GLN A 156 12.51 6.16 14.72
C GLN A 156 13.51 5.02 14.44
N LEU A 157 13.02 3.84 14.07
CA LEU A 157 13.89 2.72 13.71
C LEU A 157 14.60 3.00 12.39
N ASP A 158 15.89 2.67 12.34
CA ASP A 158 16.65 2.68 11.10
C ASP A 158 16.03 1.69 10.11
N LYS A 159 15.69 2.20 8.92
CA LYS A 159 14.97 1.45 7.88
C LYS A 159 15.63 0.12 7.52
N GLU A 160 16.92 0.13 7.19
CA GLU A 160 17.63 -1.05 6.70
C GLU A 160 17.70 -2.16 7.76
N PRO A 161 18.17 -1.92 9.01
CA PRO A 161 18.10 -2.89 10.08
C PRO A 161 16.68 -3.41 10.35
N ALA A 162 15.69 -2.51 10.31
CA ALA A 162 14.30 -2.88 10.59
C ALA A 162 13.70 -3.77 9.48
N PHE A 163 14.02 -3.48 8.22
CA PHE A 163 13.65 -4.31 7.06
C PHE A 163 14.29 -5.69 7.13
N LEU A 164 15.62 -5.76 7.37
CA LEU A 164 16.33 -7.04 7.47
C LEU A 164 15.79 -7.90 8.63
N LYS A 165 15.54 -7.28 9.78
CA LYS A 165 14.91 -7.98 10.91
C LYS A 165 13.50 -8.48 10.56
N TRP A 166 12.71 -7.67 9.86
CA TRP A 166 11.38 -8.10 9.43
C TRP A 166 11.46 -9.28 8.45
N PHE A 167 12.37 -9.23 7.49
CA PHE A 167 12.63 -10.33 6.56
C PHE A 167 12.98 -11.63 7.31
N ASP A 168 13.92 -11.58 8.26
CA ASP A 168 14.32 -12.74 9.06
C ASP A 168 13.17 -13.29 9.91
N ASP A 169 12.40 -12.41 10.54
CA ASP A 169 11.26 -12.79 11.38
C ASP A 169 10.13 -13.42 10.53
N VAL A 170 9.87 -12.90 9.31
CA VAL A 170 8.94 -13.50 8.35
C VAL A 170 9.46 -14.86 7.89
N ALA A 171 10.73 -14.96 7.46
CA ALA A 171 11.33 -16.20 6.98
C ALA A 171 11.16 -17.33 8.00
N ARG A 172 11.39 -17.05 9.29
CA ARG A 172 11.17 -18.01 10.38
C ARG A 172 9.70 -18.36 10.59
N SER A 173 8.80 -17.38 10.48
CA SER A 173 7.37 -17.59 10.73
C SER A 173 6.75 -18.49 9.66
N VAL A 174 7.07 -18.24 8.38
CA VAL A 174 6.44 -18.96 7.26
C VAL A 174 6.79 -20.44 7.21
N GLU A 175 7.92 -20.87 7.80
CA GLU A 175 8.29 -22.29 7.93
C GLU A 175 7.26 -23.11 8.72
N SER A 176 6.56 -22.47 9.67
CA SER A 176 5.60 -23.11 10.57
C SER A 176 4.13 -22.87 10.23
N LEU A 177 3.83 -21.96 9.29
CA LEU A 177 2.47 -21.50 9.01
C LEU A 177 1.84 -22.25 7.82
N PRO A 178 0.68 -22.92 7.99
CA PRO A 178 -0.06 -23.52 6.88
C PRO A 178 -0.39 -22.51 5.79
N LEU A 179 -0.36 -22.91 4.52
CA LEU A 179 -0.58 -22.02 3.38
C LEU A 179 -2.01 -21.44 3.31
N ASP A 180 -2.98 -22.09 3.95
CA ASP A 180 -4.37 -21.62 4.06
C ASP A 180 -4.65 -20.81 5.33
N SER A 181 -3.61 -20.51 6.12
CA SER A 181 -3.73 -19.75 7.36
C SER A 181 -4.30 -18.36 7.12
N LYS A 182 -5.15 -17.92 8.05
CA LYS A 182 -5.63 -16.54 8.15
C LYS A 182 -4.90 -15.78 9.26
N GLU A 183 -3.79 -16.32 9.74
CA GLU A 183 -2.95 -15.65 10.72
C GLU A 183 -2.09 -14.59 10.03
N LYS A 184 -1.94 -13.47 10.70
CA LYS A 184 -0.97 -12.45 10.30
C LYS A 184 0.42 -12.98 10.58
N VAL A 185 1.30 -12.89 9.61
CA VAL A 185 2.73 -13.06 9.87
C VAL A 185 3.21 -11.87 10.70
N THR A 186 4.29 -12.03 11.45
CA THR A 186 4.88 -10.96 12.26
C THR A 186 5.13 -9.67 11.46
N TRP A 187 4.88 -8.52 12.09
CA TRP A 187 5.20 -7.18 11.57
C TRP A 187 6.66 -6.77 11.81
N GLY A 188 7.52 -7.69 12.31
CA GLY A 188 8.93 -7.37 12.57
C GLY A 188 9.07 -6.32 13.68
N PRO A 189 10.18 -5.57 13.77
CA PRO A 189 10.43 -4.68 14.90
C PRO A 189 9.49 -3.47 14.95
N PHE A 190 8.61 -3.32 13.97
CA PHE A 190 7.62 -2.25 13.90
C PHE A 190 6.35 -2.53 14.72
N LYS A 191 6.40 -3.50 15.64
CA LYS A 191 5.31 -3.73 16.58
C LYS A 191 5.48 -2.82 17.80
N PRO A 192 4.38 -2.26 18.33
CA PRO A 192 4.37 -1.87 19.72
C PRO A 192 4.61 -3.11 20.58
N GLU A 193 5.44 -3.02 21.63
CA GLU A 193 5.49 -4.05 22.66
C GLU A 193 4.06 -4.25 23.21
N GLU A 194 3.50 -5.46 23.07
CA GLU A 194 2.27 -5.81 23.76
C GLU A 194 2.59 -5.87 25.27
N TYR A 195 2.25 -4.81 26.00
CA TYR A 195 2.30 -4.75 27.46
C TYR A 195 1.06 -5.43 28.08
#